data_AF-A0A847A2P4-F1
#
_entry.id   AF-A0A847A2P4-F1
#
_cell.length_a   1.000
_cell.length_b   1.000
_cell.length_c   1.000
_cell.angle_alpha   90.00
_cell.angle_beta   90.00
_cell.angle_gamma   90.00
#
_symmetry.space_group_name_H-M   'P 1'
#
loop_
_entity.id
_entity.type
_entity.pdbx_description
1 polymer ?
#
loop_
_entity_poly.entity_id
_entity_poly.type
_entity_poly.pdbx_seq_one_letter_code
_entity_poly.pdbx_strand_id
1 'polypeptide(L)'
;LDLPAGNVTLEGYQALQVLRTRYGVGDGSDVSRISNQQVYMSSMLRQLQSSETLSNPVTVYRLAKAGFESLTLSSSMASVQFLQALAGTAVNIDLSRVNFVQYPSGTHPYQAGRLTPNRWAGDELMNVVRSGEAFEVASAGKAAVKVEEAPVEAEAPVEGAEVTEDGVPVETPPGPIVLPESVTGQSAADFTCSAGRTEW
;
A
#
# COMPACT_ATOMS: atom_id res chain seq x y z
N LEU A 1 -8.10 21.42 -6.28
CA LEU A 1 -7.46 20.45 -7.19
C LEU A 1 -8.57 19.86 -8.01
N ASP A 2 -8.46 19.96 -9.32
CA ASP A 2 -9.44 19.44 -10.28
C ASP A 2 -8.68 18.48 -11.19
N LEU A 3 -9.09 17.22 -11.20
CA LEU A 3 -8.44 16.14 -11.94
C LEU A 3 -9.50 15.41 -12.75
N PRO A 4 -9.21 15.01 -14.00
CA PRO A 4 -10.11 14.19 -14.77
C PRO A 4 -10.28 12.82 -14.11
N ALA A 5 -11.39 12.15 -14.39
CA ALA A 5 -11.55 10.75 -14.06
C ALA A 5 -10.53 9.88 -14.84
N GLY A 6 -10.03 8.82 -14.21
CA GLY A 6 -9.08 7.88 -14.80
C GLY A 6 -7.64 8.08 -14.33
N ASN A 7 -6.70 7.56 -15.11
CA ASN A 7 -5.28 7.60 -14.77
C ASN A 7 -4.71 9.01 -14.94
N VAL A 8 -4.08 9.51 -13.88
CA VAL A 8 -3.43 10.82 -13.88
C VAL A 8 -2.03 10.66 -13.29
N THR A 9 -1.02 11.11 -14.03
CA THR A 9 0.35 11.22 -13.51
C THR A 9 0.44 12.42 -12.58
N LEU A 10 0.85 12.18 -11.34
CA LEU A 10 0.91 13.20 -10.29
C LEU A 10 2.33 13.36 -9.77
N GLU A 11 2.82 14.60 -9.74
CA GLU A 11 4.13 14.93 -9.21
C GLU A 11 4.10 16.17 -8.31
N GLY A 12 5.13 16.30 -7.47
CA GLY A 12 5.37 17.48 -6.63
C GLY A 12 4.13 17.99 -5.88
N TYR A 13 3.76 19.25 -6.13
CA TYR A 13 2.64 19.89 -5.45
C TYR A 13 1.28 19.27 -5.79
N GLN A 14 1.08 18.71 -6.98
CA GLN A 14 -0.19 18.06 -7.32
C GLN A 14 -0.36 16.76 -6.54
N ALA A 15 0.70 15.95 -6.45
CA ALA A 15 0.71 14.76 -5.60
C ALA A 15 0.43 15.12 -4.13
N LEU A 16 1.07 16.18 -3.62
CA LEU A 16 0.81 16.67 -2.27
C LEU A 16 -0.64 17.13 -2.07
N GLN A 17 -1.24 17.78 -3.05
CA GLN A 17 -2.65 18.18 -3.00
C GLN A 17 -3.58 16.97 -2.97
N VAL A 18 -3.28 15.89 -3.71
CA VAL A 18 -4.03 14.62 -3.62
C VAL A 18 -3.91 14.02 -2.22
N LEU A 19 -2.71 13.90 -1.67
CA LEU A 19 -2.49 13.31 -0.34
C LEU A 19 -3.14 14.10 0.81
N ARG A 20 -3.30 15.42 0.63
CA ARG A 20 -3.88 16.34 1.62
C ARG A 20 -5.35 16.63 1.40
N THR A 21 -5.95 16.18 0.30
CA THR A 21 -7.36 16.45 0.04
C THR A 21 -8.23 15.79 1.12
N ARG A 22 -9.21 16.54 1.60
CA ARG A 22 -10.21 16.05 2.56
C ARG A 22 -11.51 15.84 1.81
N TYR A 23 -12.10 16.94 1.37
CA TYR A 23 -13.43 16.97 0.78
C TYR A 23 -13.49 16.55 -0.69
N GLY A 24 -12.34 16.34 -1.34
CA GLY A 24 -12.31 15.85 -2.72
C GLY A 24 -12.41 14.33 -2.86
N VAL A 25 -12.43 13.57 -1.76
CA VAL A 25 -12.44 12.10 -1.79
C VAL A 25 -13.36 11.49 -0.73
N GLY A 26 -14.02 10.39 -1.08
CA GLY A 26 -14.87 9.60 -0.18
C GLY A 26 -15.94 10.46 0.50
N ASP A 27 -15.99 10.44 1.83
CA ASP A 27 -16.98 11.20 2.62
C ASP A 27 -16.43 12.51 3.22
N GLY A 28 -15.18 12.90 2.90
CA GLY A 28 -14.54 14.07 3.48
C GLY A 28 -13.84 13.83 4.83
N SER A 29 -13.93 12.63 5.41
CA SER A 29 -13.36 12.30 6.71
C SER A 29 -11.85 12.04 6.67
N ASP A 30 -11.22 12.02 7.85
CA ASP A 30 -9.83 11.58 7.99
C ASP A 30 -9.64 10.11 7.55
N VAL A 31 -10.66 9.26 7.71
CA VAL A 31 -10.65 7.84 7.28
C VAL A 31 -10.65 7.74 5.76
N SER A 32 -11.47 8.53 5.07
CA SER A 32 -11.41 8.63 3.61
C SER A 32 -10.08 9.20 3.13
N ARG A 33 -9.50 10.17 3.84
CA ARG A 33 -8.15 10.67 3.50
C ARG A 33 -7.07 9.60 3.68
N ILE A 34 -7.09 8.82 4.77
CA ILE A 34 -6.15 7.70 4.96
C ILE A 34 -6.26 6.72 3.80
N SER A 35 -7.48 6.31 3.45
CA SER A 35 -7.72 5.43 2.31
C SER A 35 -7.17 6.01 1.00
N ASN A 36 -7.36 7.29 0.72
CA ASN A 36 -6.80 7.95 -0.46
C ASN A 36 -5.25 7.99 -0.44
N GLN A 37 -4.64 8.17 0.72
CA GLN A 37 -3.19 8.09 0.86
C GLN A 37 -2.68 6.68 0.55
N GLN A 38 -3.40 5.64 0.98
CA GLN A 38 -3.06 4.26 0.65
C GLN A 38 -3.15 4.00 -0.86
N VAL A 39 -4.18 4.52 -1.55
CA VAL A 39 -4.27 4.43 -3.03
C VAL A 39 -3.03 5.02 -3.70
N TYR A 40 -2.62 6.23 -3.27
CA TYR A 40 -1.43 6.89 -3.79
C TYR A 40 -0.16 6.08 -3.48
N MET A 41 0.02 5.61 -2.24
CA MET A 41 1.20 4.85 -1.83
C MET A 41 1.32 3.50 -2.55
N SER A 42 0.20 2.80 -2.78
CA SER A 42 0.18 1.57 -3.59
C SER A 42 0.63 1.85 -5.03
N SER A 43 0.09 2.90 -5.65
CA SER A 43 0.51 3.33 -7.00
C SER A 43 1.98 3.75 -7.06
N MET A 44 2.45 4.49 -6.06
CA MET A 44 3.84 4.88 -5.94
C MET A 44 4.75 3.65 -5.83
N LEU A 45 4.43 2.67 -4.98
CA LEU A 45 5.22 1.44 -4.86
C LEU A 45 5.27 0.63 -6.16
N ARG A 46 4.15 0.54 -6.89
CA ARG A 46 4.13 -0.06 -8.23
C ARG A 46 5.04 0.68 -9.20
N GLN A 47 5.01 2.01 -9.22
CA GLN A 47 5.92 2.80 -10.03
C GLN A 47 7.37 2.57 -9.63
N LEU A 48 7.68 2.54 -8.33
CA LEU A 48 9.04 2.30 -7.84
C LEU A 48 9.59 0.93 -8.25
N GLN A 49 8.73 -0.09 -8.31
CA GLN A 49 9.09 -1.44 -8.73
C GLN A 49 9.00 -1.69 -10.23
N SER A 50 8.47 -0.75 -11.00
CA SER A 50 8.37 -0.90 -12.45
C SER A 50 9.75 -1.25 -13.04
N SER A 51 9.74 -2.12 -14.05
CA SER A 51 10.96 -2.49 -14.78
C SER A 51 11.69 -1.25 -15.31
N GLU A 52 10.94 -0.24 -15.78
CA GLU A 52 11.50 1.05 -16.22
C GLU A 52 12.31 1.76 -15.12
N THR A 53 11.83 1.71 -13.87
CA THR A 53 12.51 2.35 -12.74
C THR A 53 13.70 1.50 -12.28
N LEU A 54 13.50 0.21 -12.03
CA LEU A 54 14.53 -0.67 -11.45
C LEU A 54 15.65 -1.03 -12.43
N SER A 55 15.38 -1.10 -13.74
CA SER A 55 16.41 -1.39 -14.76
C SER A 55 17.30 -0.18 -15.06
N ASN A 56 16.94 1.02 -14.62
CA ASN A 56 17.70 2.24 -14.85
C ASN A 56 18.53 2.64 -13.61
N PRO A 57 19.85 2.34 -13.57
CA PRO A 57 20.69 2.60 -12.40
C PRO A 57 20.80 4.09 -12.05
N VAL A 58 20.66 4.98 -13.04
CA VAL A 58 20.69 6.44 -12.81
C VAL A 58 19.40 6.90 -12.15
N THR A 59 18.24 6.31 -12.48
CA THR A 59 16.96 6.61 -11.83
C THR A 59 16.95 6.07 -10.40
N VAL A 60 17.35 4.81 -10.20
CA VAL A 60 17.45 4.20 -8.85
C VAL A 60 18.34 5.03 -7.94
N TYR A 61 19.52 5.46 -8.41
CA TYR A 61 20.42 6.30 -7.63
C TYR A 61 19.79 7.66 -7.25
N ARG A 62 19.13 8.32 -8.20
CA ARG A 62 18.45 9.60 -7.95
C ARG A 62 17.35 9.48 -6.91
N LEU A 63 16.56 8.41 -6.99
CA LEU A 63 15.51 8.13 -6.02
C LEU A 63 16.09 7.89 -4.62
N ALA A 64 17.11 7.03 -4.52
CA ALA A 64 17.78 6.75 -3.25
C ALA A 64 18.30 8.04 -2.61
N LYS A 65 19.02 8.87 -3.39
CA LYS A 65 19.53 10.16 -2.93
C LYS A 65 18.40 11.09 -2.44
N ALA A 66 17.33 11.23 -3.22
CA ALA A 66 16.20 12.07 -2.84
C ALA A 66 15.53 11.59 -1.54
N GLY A 67 15.38 10.27 -1.37
CA GLY A 67 14.88 9.68 -0.13
C GLY A 67 15.76 10.02 1.07
N PHE A 68 17.09 9.88 0.93
CA PHE A 68 18.04 10.23 1.99
C PHE A 68 18.02 11.72 2.37
N GLU A 69 17.91 12.61 1.39
CA GLU A 69 17.88 14.05 1.63
C GLU A 69 16.52 14.52 2.20
N SER A 70 15.45 13.76 1.98
CA SER A 70 14.08 14.13 2.39
C SER A 70 13.63 13.50 3.71
N LEU A 71 14.37 12.52 4.24
CA LEU A 71 14.01 11.79 5.46
C LEU A 71 14.90 12.20 6.64
N THR A 72 14.27 12.38 7.81
CA THR A 72 15.00 12.47 9.08
C THR A 72 15.07 11.07 9.70
N LEU A 73 16.25 10.47 9.68
CA LEU A 73 16.46 9.12 10.21
C LEU A 73 16.87 9.15 11.69
N SER A 74 16.43 8.15 12.46
CA SER A 74 16.99 7.91 13.80
C SER A 74 18.45 7.46 13.70
N SER A 75 19.23 7.65 14.76
CA SER A 75 20.66 7.27 14.78
C SER A 75 20.90 5.80 14.46
N SER A 76 20.02 4.89 14.91
CA SER A 76 20.08 3.46 14.59
C SER A 76 19.77 3.13 13.13
N MET A 77 18.96 3.96 12.46
CA MET A 77 18.59 3.80 11.05
C MET A 77 19.56 4.48 10.08
N ALA A 78 20.44 5.35 10.58
CA ALA A 78 21.48 6.02 9.79
C ALA A 78 22.76 5.18 9.61
N SER A 79 22.78 3.93 10.08
CA SER A 79 23.92 3.02 9.89
C SER A 79 23.98 2.49 8.45
N VAL A 80 25.19 2.36 7.91
CA VAL A 80 25.41 1.83 6.54
C VAL A 80 24.77 0.44 6.38
N GLN A 81 24.86 -0.40 7.42
CA GLN A 81 24.29 -1.75 7.42
C GLN A 81 22.76 -1.74 7.31
N PHE A 82 22.08 -0.86 8.08
CA PHE A 82 20.62 -0.74 8.00
C PHE A 82 20.19 -0.26 6.61
N LEU A 83 20.91 0.69 6.03
CA LEU A 83 20.61 1.23 4.71
C LEU A 83 20.81 0.21 3.59
N GLN A 84 21.84 -0.62 3.68
CA GLN A 84 22.05 -1.74 2.76
C GLN A 84 20.93 -2.78 2.86
N ALA A 85 20.51 -3.16 4.07
CA ALA A 85 19.41 -4.09 4.28
C ALA A 85 18.07 -3.53 3.75
N LEU A 86 17.81 -2.25 4.00
CA LEU A 86 16.61 -1.56 3.50
C LEU A 86 16.59 -1.50 1.97
N ALA A 87 17.72 -1.15 1.34
CA ALA A 87 17.83 -1.11 -0.11
C ALA A 87 17.61 -2.50 -0.74
N GLY A 88 18.23 -3.54 -0.17
CA GLY A 88 18.03 -4.92 -0.64
C GLY A 88 16.59 -5.39 -0.51
N THR A 89 15.90 -4.99 0.56
CA THR A 89 14.46 -5.26 0.73
C THR A 89 13.64 -4.50 -0.31
N ALA A 90 13.87 -3.19 -0.47
CA ALA A 90 13.07 -2.34 -1.36
C ALA A 90 13.12 -2.77 -2.83
N VAL A 91 14.27 -3.26 -3.31
CA VAL A 91 14.42 -3.73 -4.70
C VAL A 91 13.70 -5.05 -4.97
N ASN A 92 13.56 -5.92 -3.96
CA ASN A 92 13.01 -7.27 -4.10
C ASN A 92 11.68 -7.48 -3.37
N ILE A 93 11.02 -6.40 -2.95
CA ILE A 93 9.81 -6.52 -2.13
C ILE A 93 8.65 -6.98 -3.01
N ASP A 94 8.01 -8.09 -2.69
CA ASP A 94 6.79 -8.51 -3.38
C ASP A 94 5.64 -7.58 -2.97
N LEU A 95 5.03 -6.86 -3.92
CA LEU A 95 3.94 -5.94 -3.65
C LEU A 95 2.71 -6.62 -3.06
N SER A 96 2.48 -7.91 -3.34
CA SER A 96 1.40 -8.68 -2.72
C SER A 96 1.59 -8.83 -1.21
N ARG A 97 2.84 -8.73 -0.74
CA ARG A 97 3.25 -8.81 0.67
C ARG A 97 3.35 -7.46 1.36
N VAL A 98 2.98 -6.37 0.68
CA VAL A 98 2.91 -5.03 1.28
C VAL A 98 1.45 -4.67 1.48
N ASN A 99 1.00 -4.72 2.73
CA ASN A 99 -0.36 -4.33 3.09
C ASN A 99 -0.37 -2.95 3.73
N PHE A 100 -1.21 -2.07 3.20
CA PHE A 100 -1.60 -0.84 3.87
C PHE A 100 -2.87 -1.09 4.67
N VAL A 101 -2.79 -0.93 5.98
CA VAL A 101 -3.92 -1.17 6.90
C VAL A 101 -4.29 0.10 7.66
N GLN A 102 -5.58 0.29 7.89
CA GLN A 102 -6.11 1.31 8.77
C GLN A 102 -6.45 0.68 10.12
N TYR A 103 -5.98 1.29 11.21
CA TYR A 103 -6.35 0.84 12.55
C TYR A 103 -7.88 0.90 12.73
N PRO A 104 -8.52 -0.19 13.19
CA PRO A 104 -9.97 -0.30 13.19
C PRO A 104 -10.59 0.68 14.19
N SER A 105 -11.58 1.43 13.72
CA SER A 105 -12.25 2.47 14.51
C SER A 105 -13.68 2.71 14.03
N GLY A 106 -14.51 3.28 14.91
CA GLY A 106 -15.88 3.70 14.61
C GLY A 106 -16.13 5.14 15.06
N THR A 107 -17.28 5.70 14.72
CA THR A 107 -17.68 7.03 15.20
C THR A 107 -17.79 7.06 16.71
N HIS A 108 -17.31 8.12 17.35
CA HIS A 108 -17.43 8.27 18.80
C HIS A 108 -18.88 8.53 19.21
N PRO A 109 -19.44 7.78 20.19
CA PRO A 109 -20.87 7.79 20.50
C PRO A 109 -21.39 9.13 21.03
N TYR A 110 -20.50 9.93 21.65
CA TYR A 110 -20.89 11.19 22.32
C TYR A 110 -20.09 12.42 21.87
N GLN A 111 -19.19 12.29 20.88
CA GLN A 111 -18.34 13.39 20.42
C GLN A 111 -18.29 13.40 18.90
N ALA A 112 -19.06 14.30 18.29
CA ALA A 112 -19.10 14.45 16.84
C ALA A 112 -17.69 14.73 16.28
N GLY A 113 -17.35 14.12 15.14
CA GLY A 113 -16.06 14.29 14.48
C GLY A 113 -14.88 13.59 15.19
N ARG A 114 -15.14 12.68 16.15
CA ARG A 114 -14.11 11.85 16.79
C ARG A 114 -14.29 10.38 16.41
N LEU A 115 -13.19 9.65 16.45
CA LEU A 115 -13.16 8.20 16.27
C LEU A 115 -12.94 7.51 17.63
N THR A 116 -13.62 6.39 17.83
CA THR A 116 -13.36 5.46 18.94
C THR A 116 -12.66 4.23 18.38
N PRO A 117 -11.49 3.85 18.91
CA PRO A 117 -10.81 2.63 18.52
C PRO A 117 -11.68 1.39 18.74
N ASN A 118 -11.77 0.51 17.74
CA ASN A 118 -12.26 -0.85 17.96
C ASN A 118 -11.09 -1.66 18.55
N ARG A 119 -11.06 -1.78 19.88
CA ARG A 119 -9.94 -2.43 20.57
C ARG A 119 -9.84 -3.91 20.27
N TRP A 120 -10.96 -4.61 20.10
CA TRP A 120 -10.95 -6.04 19.82
C TRP A 120 -10.28 -6.36 18.48
N ALA A 121 -10.75 -5.75 17.39
CA ALA A 121 -10.11 -5.92 16.08
C ALA A 121 -8.69 -5.31 16.04
N GLY A 122 -8.44 -4.27 16.84
CA GLY A 122 -7.12 -3.66 16.98
C GLY A 122 -6.10 -4.61 17.63
N ASP A 123 -6.50 -5.34 18.66
CA ASP A 123 -5.66 -6.35 19.30
C ASP A 123 -5.36 -7.50 18.35
N GLU A 124 -6.34 -7.93 17.54
CA GLU A 124 -6.15 -8.93 16.48
C GLU A 124 -5.14 -8.46 15.42
N LEU A 125 -5.30 -7.24 14.90
CA LEU A 125 -4.33 -6.63 13.98
C LEU A 125 -2.92 -6.62 14.59
N MET A 126 -2.79 -6.17 15.84
CA MET A 126 -1.49 -6.08 16.50
C MET A 126 -0.89 -7.44 16.87
N ASN A 127 -1.70 -8.49 17.03
CA ASN A 127 -1.21 -9.86 17.20
C ASN A 127 -0.60 -10.38 15.89
N VAL A 128 -1.27 -10.17 14.76
CA VAL A 128 -0.77 -10.53 13.42
C VAL A 128 0.52 -9.78 13.09
N VAL A 129 0.57 -8.46 13.34
CA VAL A 129 1.79 -7.66 13.12
C VAL A 129 2.96 -8.18 13.98
N ARG A 130 2.70 -8.66 15.20
CA ARG A 130 3.73 -9.22 16.09
C ARG A 130 4.13 -10.65 15.72
N SER A 131 3.25 -11.45 15.13
CA SER A 131 3.61 -12.81 14.69
C SER A 131 4.57 -12.78 13.49
N GLY A 132 4.48 -11.73 12.67
CA GLY A 132 5.28 -11.61 11.44
C GLY A 132 4.81 -12.55 10.33
N GLU A 133 3.65 -13.19 10.50
CA GLU A 133 3.05 -14.07 9.51
C GLU A 133 2.43 -13.25 8.37
N ALA A 134 2.32 -13.88 7.20
CA ALA A 134 1.63 -13.28 6.07
C ALA A 134 0.13 -13.12 6.38
N PHE A 135 -0.44 -12.00 5.98
CA PHE A 135 -1.85 -11.70 6.18
C PHE A 135 -2.44 -10.94 4.99
N GLU A 136 -3.76 -10.95 4.89
CA GLU A 136 -4.53 -10.23 3.88
C GLU A 136 -5.54 -9.29 4.53
N VAL A 137 -5.88 -8.22 3.81
CA VAL A 137 -6.89 -7.25 4.23
C VAL A 137 -8.22 -7.59 3.58
N ALA A 138 -9.24 -7.87 4.39
CA ALA A 138 -10.54 -8.34 3.89
C ALA A 138 -11.35 -7.26 3.14
N SER A 139 -11.10 -5.97 3.38
CA SER A 139 -11.93 -4.90 2.85
C SER A 139 -11.12 -3.67 2.42
N ALA A 140 -11.55 -3.05 1.33
CA ALA A 140 -10.96 -1.82 0.83
C ALA A 140 -11.18 -0.64 1.80
N GLY A 141 -10.24 0.29 1.85
CA GLY A 141 -10.44 1.57 2.53
C GLY A 141 -11.62 2.37 1.96
N LYS A 142 -12.23 3.23 2.79
CA LYS A 142 -13.48 3.95 2.48
C LYS A 142 -13.48 4.80 1.20
N ALA A 143 -12.31 5.23 0.72
CA ALA A 143 -12.16 6.03 -0.49
C ALA A 143 -11.39 5.30 -1.60
N ALA A 144 -11.21 3.98 -1.48
CA ALA A 144 -10.58 3.16 -2.49
C ALA A 144 -11.65 2.37 -3.24
N VAL A 145 -11.62 2.47 -4.57
CA VAL A 145 -12.48 1.70 -5.48
C VAL A 145 -11.58 0.71 -6.21
N LYS A 146 -11.83 -0.59 -6.09
CA LYS A 146 -11.10 -1.61 -6.85
C LYS A 146 -11.42 -1.46 -8.34
N VAL A 147 -10.40 -1.57 -9.17
CA VAL A 147 -10.57 -1.64 -10.62
C VAL A 147 -10.75 -3.11 -10.97
N GLU A 148 -11.90 -3.49 -11.55
CA GLU A 148 -12.21 -4.90 -11.88
C GLU A 148 -11.33 -5.47 -13.00
N GLU A 149 -10.70 -4.62 -13.82
CA GLU A 149 -9.68 -5.00 -14.80
C GLU A 149 -8.43 -4.14 -14.59
N ALA A 150 -7.33 -4.76 -14.15
CA ALA A 150 -6.03 -4.10 -14.17
C ALA A 150 -5.70 -3.68 -15.61
N PRO A 151 -5.16 -2.46 -15.85
CA PRO A 151 -4.72 -2.08 -17.18
C PRO A 151 -3.70 -3.11 -17.69
N VAL A 152 -4.01 -3.73 -18.83
CA VAL A 152 -3.13 -4.71 -19.47
C VAL A 152 -1.96 -3.94 -20.11
N GLU A 153 -0.89 -3.75 -19.36
CA GLU A 153 0.42 -3.43 -19.91
C GLU A 153 1.27 -4.71 -19.91
N ALA A 154 1.52 -5.22 -21.12
CA ALA A 154 2.22 -6.45 -21.47
C ALA A 154 3.70 -6.44 -21.01
N GLU A 155 4.45 -7.52 -20.78
CA GLU A 155 4.35 -8.95 -21.04
C GLU A 155 4.99 -9.68 -19.82
N ALA A 156 4.37 -10.75 -19.32
CA ALA A 156 5.04 -11.65 -18.38
C ALA A 156 5.93 -12.64 -19.16
N PRO A 157 7.17 -12.94 -18.73
CA PRO A 157 7.87 -14.13 -19.20
C PRO A 157 7.10 -15.37 -18.76
N VAL A 158 6.92 -16.31 -19.69
CA VAL A 158 6.45 -17.66 -19.42
C VAL A 158 7.39 -18.34 -18.43
N GLU A 159 6.94 -18.49 -17.19
CA GLU A 159 7.61 -19.33 -16.20
C GLU A 159 7.33 -20.79 -16.53
N GLY A 160 8.40 -21.49 -16.91
CA GLY A 160 8.37 -22.93 -17.11
C GLY A 160 7.99 -23.63 -15.80
N ALA A 161 7.00 -24.49 -15.87
CA ALA A 161 6.64 -25.37 -14.77
C ALA A 161 7.86 -26.22 -14.36
N GLU A 162 8.34 -26.03 -13.12
CA GLU A 162 9.22 -26.99 -12.48
C GLU A 162 8.41 -28.26 -12.16
N VAL A 163 8.73 -29.33 -12.88
CA VAL A 163 8.35 -30.70 -12.50
C VAL A 163 9.48 -31.22 -11.62
N THR A 164 9.20 -31.49 -10.35
CA THR A 164 10.11 -32.27 -9.50
C THR A 164 9.84 -33.76 -9.71
N GLU A 165 10.92 -34.52 -9.86
CA GLU A 165 10.93 -35.95 -10.24
C GLU A 165 10.67 -36.91 -9.05
N ASP A 166 10.19 -36.41 -7.91
CA ASP A 166 9.96 -37.22 -6.72
C ASP A 166 8.56 -36.91 -6.18
N GLY A 167 7.62 -37.86 -6.35
CA GLY A 167 6.19 -37.74 -6.03
C GLY A 167 5.87 -37.60 -4.53
N VAL A 168 6.43 -36.59 -3.87
CA VAL A 168 6.06 -36.16 -2.52
C VAL A 168 5.14 -34.93 -2.64
N PRO A 169 3.94 -34.93 -2.05
CA PRO A 169 3.13 -33.72 -2.02
C PRO A 169 3.89 -32.65 -1.24
N VAL A 170 4.25 -31.54 -1.90
CA VAL A 170 4.69 -30.33 -1.19
C VAL A 170 3.49 -29.86 -0.39
N GLU A 171 3.57 -29.96 0.94
CA GLU A 171 2.56 -29.43 1.84
C GLU A 171 2.43 -27.94 1.54
N THR A 172 1.28 -27.53 0.99
CA THR A 172 1.03 -26.12 0.72
C THR A 172 1.08 -25.37 2.05
N PRO A 173 1.91 -24.32 2.18
CA PRO A 173 1.92 -23.51 3.39
C PRO A 173 0.48 -23.09 3.73
N PRO A 174 0.10 -23.03 5.02
CA PRO A 174 -1.19 -22.49 5.38
C PRO A 174 -1.36 -21.11 4.74
N GLY A 175 -2.54 -20.87 4.16
CA GLY A 175 -2.87 -19.59 3.54
C GLY A 175 -2.71 -18.41 4.50
N PRO A 176 -2.62 -17.18 3.99
CA PRO A 176 -2.40 -16.00 4.81
C PRO A 176 -3.54 -15.81 5.82
N ILE A 177 -3.22 -15.22 6.98
CA ILE A 177 -4.24 -14.84 7.95
C ILE A 177 -5.12 -13.74 7.36
N VAL A 178 -6.43 -13.95 7.33
CA VAL A 178 -7.37 -12.91 6.88
C VAL A 178 -7.75 -12.04 8.07
N LEU A 179 -7.51 -10.73 7.98
CA LEU A 179 -7.88 -9.77 9.02
C LEU A 179 -9.41 -9.57 9.11
N PRO A 180 -9.94 -9.17 10.28
CA PRO A 180 -11.35 -8.84 10.42
C PRO A 180 -11.78 -7.73 9.45
N GLU A 181 -13.02 -7.77 8.96
CA GLU A 181 -13.55 -6.77 8.00
C GLU A 181 -13.48 -5.32 8.50
N SER A 182 -13.49 -5.12 9.82
CA SER A 182 -13.34 -3.78 10.43
C SER A 182 -11.93 -3.19 10.30
N VAL A 183 -10.94 -4.01 9.94
CA VAL A 183 -9.60 -3.58 9.55
C VAL A 183 -9.57 -3.39 8.04
N THR A 184 -9.81 -2.16 7.60
CA THR A 184 -9.83 -1.79 6.18
C THR A 184 -8.44 -1.44 5.67
N GLY A 185 -8.23 -1.50 4.36
CA GLY A 185 -6.93 -1.24 3.76
C GLY A 185 -6.85 -1.69 2.30
N GLN A 186 -5.66 -2.08 1.85
CA GLN A 186 -5.41 -2.71 0.55
C GLN A 186 -3.98 -3.25 0.48
N SER A 187 -3.75 -4.18 -0.44
CA SER A 187 -2.38 -4.56 -0.83
C SER A 187 -1.77 -3.47 -1.73
N ALA A 188 -0.44 -3.36 -1.78
CA ALA A 188 0.24 -2.51 -2.75
C ALA A 188 0.09 -3.04 -4.18
N ALA A 189 -0.16 -4.35 -4.32
CA ALA A 189 -0.48 -4.98 -5.60
C ALA A 189 -1.88 -4.61 -6.14
N ASP A 190 -2.80 -4.18 -5.27
CA ASP A 190 -4.16 -3.83 -5.69
C ASP A 190 -4.17 -2.57 -6.57
N PHE A 191 -4.82 -2.67 -7.73
CA PHE A 191 -5.14 -1.51 -8.56
C PHE A 191 -6.45 -0.89 -8.06
N THR A 192 -6.33 0.28 -7.43
CA THR A 192 -7.45 1.03 -6.90
C THR A 192 -7.44 2.47 -7.39
N CYS A 193 -8.64 3.03 -7.52
CA CYS A 193 -8.87 4.43 -7.80
C CYS A 193 -9.33 5.15 -6.53
N SER A 194 -8.94 6.41 -6.40
CA SER A 194 -9.51 7.30 -5.40
C SER A 194 -10.97 7.58 -5.74
N ALA A 195 -11.87 7.41 -4.77
CA ALA A 195 -13.29 7.77 -4.88
C ALA A 195 -13.44 9.31 -4.90
N GLY A 196 -13.16 9.93 -6.04
CA GLY A 196 -13.25 11.37 -6.24
C GLY A 196 -14.67 11.91 -6.09
N ARG A 197 -14.83 13.08 -5.47
CA ARG A 197 -16.11 13.78 -5.38
C ARG A 197 -16.24 14.79 -6.51
N THR A 198 -17.27 14.63 -7.34
CA THR A 198 -17.59 15.51 -8.47
C THR A 198 -18.64 16.57 -8.12
N GLU A 199 -19.32 16.43 -6.98
CA GLU A 199 -20.39 17.34 -6.53
C GLU A 199 -20.09 17.90 -5.13
N TRP A 200 -20.18 19.23 -5.03
CA TRP A 200 -19.90 20.05 -3.84
C TRP A 200 -21.19 20.44 -3.11
#